data_AF-A0A2S6C9E1-F1
#
_entry.id   AF-A0A2S6C9E1-F1
#
_cell.length_a   1.000
_cell.length_b   1.000
_cell.length_c   1.000
_cell.angle_alpha   90.00
_cell.angle_beta   90.00
_cell.angle_gamma   90.00
#
_symmetry.space_group_name_H-M   'P 1'
#
loop_
_entity.id
_entity.type
_entity.pdbx_description
1 polymer ?
#
loop_
_entity_poly.entity_id
_entity_poly.type
_entity_poly.pdbx_seq_one_letter_code
_entity_poly.pdbx_strand_id
1 'polypeptide(L)'
;MAYFRITLLRSAIGLPRKTSGVLHALGLKKRMTTVYHPVSQSVAGQIFAVKELVDVAEVEKPLTTSEMKELRRPDPGFWVESRARDARGARGAN
;
A
#
# COMPACT_ATOMS: atom_id res chain seq x y z
N MET A 1 6.71 6.73 -17.75
CA MET A 1 7.87 6.08 -17.13
C MET A 1 7.34 4.95 -16.26
N ALA A 2 7.84 3.73 -16.39
CA ALA A 2 7.35 2.59 -15.62
C ALA A 2 7.84 2.63 -14.15
N TYR A 3 7.12 1.93 -13.28
CA TYR A 3 7.40 1.77 -11.86
C TYR A 3 7.46 0.29 -11.48
N PHE A 4 8.32 -0.06 -10.52
CA PHE A 4 8.25 -1.33 -9.84
C PHE A 4 7.22 -1.24 -8.70
N ARG A 5 6.19 -2.09 -8.75
CA ARG A 5 5.35 -2.43 -7.61
C ARG A 5 6.02 -3.56 -6.85
N ILE A 6 6.50 -3.28 -5.65
CA ILE A 6 7.25 -4.24 -4.83
C ILE A 6 6.44 -4.55 -3.58
N THR A 7 6.14 -5.82 -3.36
CA THR A 7 5.38 -6.28 -2.18
C THR A 7 6.23 -7.24 -1.35
N LEU A 8 6.37 -6.97 -0.05
CA LEU A 8 7.13 -7.86 0.84
C LEU A 8 6.29 -9.08 1.24
N LEU A 9 6.57 -10.25 0.68
CA LEU A 9 5.84 -11.49 0.99
C LEU A 9 6.41 -12.21 2.22
N ARG A 10 7.74 -12.25 2.36
CA ARG A 10 8.42 -13.00 3.44
C ARG A 10 9.14 -12.05 4.40
N SER A 11 9.21 -12.44 5.67
CA SER A 11 9.91 -11.66 6.70
C SER A 11 11.42 -11.88 6.59
N ALA A 12 12.21 -10.85 6.94
CA ALA A 12 13.65 -10.97 7.10
C ALA A 12 14.08 -11.44 8.51
N ILE A 13 13.16 -11.99 9.30
CA ILE A 13 13.48 -12.55 10.61
C ILE A 13 14.52 -13.67 10.46
N GLY A 14 15.57 -13.63 11.28
CA GLY A 14 16.66 -14.60 11.21
C GLY A 14 17.63 -14.41 10.03
N LEU A 15 17.44 -13.38 9.18
CA LEU A 15 18.38 -13.06 8.11
C LEU A 15 19.44 -12.04 8.56
N PRO A 16 20.59 -11.94 7.87
CA PRO A 16 21.61 -10.95 8.17
C PRO A 16 21.09 -9.51 8.14
N ARG A 17 21.68 -8.63 8.95
CA ARG A 17 21.32 -7.20 9.05
C ARG A 17 21.41 -6.45 7.71
N LYS A 18 22.25 -6.92 6.78
CA LYS A 18 22.35 -6.36 5.43
C LYS A 18 21.03 -6.50 4.66
N THR A 19 20.39 -7.67 4.74
CA THR A 19 19.12 -7.95 4.05
C THR A 19 17.99 -7.07 4.61
N SER A 20 17.87 -6.97 5.93
CA SER A 20 16.89 -6.05 6.54
C SER A 20 17.19 -4.58 6.21
N GLY A 21 18.48 -4.20 6.15
CA GLY A 21 18.90 -2.86 5.71
C GLY A 21 18.41 -2.50 4.30
N VAL A 22 18.53 -3.44 3.34
CA VAL A 22 18.02 -3.23 1.97
C VAL A 22 16.50 -3.08 1.95
N LEU A 23 15.76 -3.90 2.70
CA LEU A 23 14.31 -3.76 2.82
C LEU A 23 13.91 -2.41 3.42
N HIS A 24 14.63 -1.95 4.45
CA HIS A 24 14.40 -0.63 5.04
C HIS A 24 14.65 0.51 4.05
N ALA A 25 15.70 0.42 3.23
CA ALA A 25 16.01 1.39 2.19
C ALA A 25 14.92 1.46 1.10
N LEU A 26 14.34 0.31 0.73
CA LEU A 26 13.18 0.23 -0.17
C LEU A 26 11.88 0.72 0.47
N GLY A 27 11.83 0.91 1.80
CA GLY A 27 10.62 1.31 2.54
C GLY A 27 9.74 0.13 3.00
N LEU A 28 10.21 -1.11 2.87
CA LEU A 28 9.48 -2.32 3.23
C LEU A 28 9.68 -2.68 4.71
N LYS A 29 8.83 -2.12 5.58
CA LYS A 29 8.93 -2.30 7.04
C LYS A 29 8.14 -3.48 7.61
N LYS A 30 7.00 -3.82 7.01
CA LYS A 30 6.09 -4.89 7.46
C LYS A 30 5.76 -5.81 6.29
N ARG A 31 5.43 -7.08 6.59
CA ARG A 31 4.95 -8.02 5.57
C ARG A 31 3.65 -7.52 4.93
N MET A 32 3.43 -7.90 3.68
CA MET A 32 2.31 -7.49 2.81
C MET A 32 2.24 -5.99 2.53
N THR A 33 3.26 -5.21 2.92
CA THR A 33 3.40 -3.82 2.51
C THR A 33 3.83 -3.76 1.05
N THR A 34 3.17 -2.91 0.28
CA THR A 34 3.51 -2.61 -1.11
C THR A 34 4.07 -1.20 -1.22
N VAL A 35 5.17 -1.04 -1.96
CA VAL A 35 5.80 0.24 -2.27
C VAL A 35 5.98 0.37 -3.78
N TYR A 36 6.05 1.61 -4.27
CA TYR A 36 6.30 1.89 -5.67
C TYR A 36 7.57 2.71 -5.82
N HIS A 37 8.45 2.28 -6.72
CA HIS A 37 9.68 2.99 -7.07
C HIS A 37 9.80 3.14 -8.58
N PRO A 38 10.31 4.27 -9.10
CA PRO A 38 10.60 4.40 -10.52
C PRO A 38 11.56 3.30 -11.00
N VAL A 39 11.34 2.78 -12.21
CA VAL A 39 12.24 1.81 -12.80
C VAL A 39 13.62 2.45 -13.01
N SER A 40 14.62 1.91 -12.30
CA SER A 40 16.02 2.33 -12.39
C SER A 40 16.94 1.18 -12.01
N GLN A 41 18.19 1.20 -12.50
CA GLN A 41 19.17 0.15 -12.21
C GLN A 41 19.49 0.03 -10.71
N SER A 42 19.54 1.16 -9.99
CA SER A 42 19.77 1.17 -8.54
C SER A 42 18.67 0.44 -7.77
N VAL A 43 17.40 0.70 -8.11
CA VAL A 43 16.26 0.01 -7.49
C VAL A 43 16.25 -1.47 -7.87
N ALA A 44 16.54 -1.81 -9.12
CA ALA A 44 16.65 -3.20 -9.56
C ALA A 44 17.74 -3.96 -8.78
N GLY A 45 18.91 -3.35 -8.56
CA GLY A 45 19.98 -3.95 -7.75
C GLY A 45 19.56 -4.22 -6.30
N GLN A 46 18.81 -3.30 -5.69
CA GLN A 46 18.23 -3.50 -4.36
C GLN A 46 17.21 -4.64 -4.35
N ILE A 47 16.34 -4.73 -5.36
CA ILE A 47 15.38 -5.83 -5.51
C ILE A 47 16.12 -7.17 -5.63
N PHE A 48 17.14 -7.28 -6.47
CA PHE A 48 17.89 -8.53 -6.67
C PHE A 48 18.56 -9.04 -5.37
N ALA A 49 18.95 -8.14 -4.47
CA ALA A 49 19.51 -8.49 -3.18
C ALA A 49 18.49 -9.09 -2.19
N VAL A 50 17.19 -8.96 -2.45
CA VAL A 50 16.09 -9.45 -1.60
C VAL A 50 15.01 -10.20 -2.39
N LYS A 51 15.34 -10.69 -3.59
CA LYS A 51 14.38 -11.24 -4.57
C LYS A 51 13.57 -12.43 -4.05
N GLU A 52 14.11 -13.15 -3.08
CA GLU A 52 13.46 -14.30 -2.45
C GLU A 52 12.36 -13.89 -1.45
N LEU A 53 12.34 -12.61 -1.04
CA LEU A 53 11.41 -12.08 -0.04
C LEU A 53 10.27 -11.26 -0.64
N VAL A 54 10.43 -10.77 -1.87
CA VAL A 54 9.54 -9.80 -2.50
C VAL A 54 8.87 -10.36 -3.74
N ASP A 55 7.66 -9.89 -4.00
CA ASP A 55 7.01 -9.98 -5.30
C ASP A 55 7.16 -8.64 -6.03
N VAL A 56 7.40 -8.70 -7.34
CA VAL A 56 7.69 -7.51 -8.16
C VAL A 56 6.91 -7.57 -9.46
N ALA A 57 6.17 -6.50 -9.73
CA ALA A 57 5.49 -6.29 -11.01
C ALA A 57 5.86 -4.91 -11.57
N GLU A 58 5.98 -4.82 -12.90
CA GLU A 58 6.09 -3.54 -13.59
C GLU A 58 4.70 -2.94 -13.80
N VAL A 59 4.54 -1.66 -13.50
CA VAL A 59 3.28 -0.92 -13.65
C VAL A 59 3.53 0.45 -14.29
N GLU A 60 2.55 0.97 -15.01
CA GLU A 60 2.68 2.28 -15.67
C GLU A 60 2.70 3.45 -14.68
N LYS A 61 1.93 3.34 -13.59
CA LYS A 61 1.73 4.42 -12.62
C LYS A 61 1.82 3.88 -11.18
N PRO A 62 2.41 4.64 -10.24
CA PRO A 62 2.41 4.28 -8.84
C PRO A 62 1.05 4.59 -8.22
N LEU A 63 0.65 3.82 -7.22
CA LEU A 63 -0.50 4.17 -6.38
C LEU A 63 -0.04 4.85 -5.10
N THR A 64 -0.73 5.92 -4.73
CA THR A 64 -0.59 6.56 -3.43
C THR A 64 -1.14 5.68 -2.31
N THR A 65 -0.75 5.97 -1.07
CA THR A 65 -1.25 5.26 0.11
C THR A 65 -2.77 5.33 0.24
N SER A 66 -3.36 6.47 -0.13
CA SER A 66 -4.82 6.69 -0.11
C SER A 66 -5.52 5.84 -1.16
N GLU A 67 -5.02 5.83 -2.41
CA GLU A 67 -5.59 5.01 -3.49
C GLU A 67 -5.49 3.51 -3.19
N MET A 68 -4.34 3.06 -2.67
CA MET A 68 -4.21 1.66 -2.25
C MET A 68 -5.16 1.29 -1.11
N LYS A 69 -5.46 2.23 -0.20
CA LYS A 69 -6.42 2.01 0.89
C LYS A 69 -7.84 1.95 0.36
N GLU A 70 -8.18 2.81 -0.61
CA GLU A 70 -9.49 2.82 -1.25
C GLU A 70 -9.73 1.55 -2.05
N LEU A 71 -8.74 1.08 -2.82
CA LEU A 71 -8.84 -0.16 -3.59
C LEU A 71 -9.09 -1.39 -2.70
N ARG A 72 -8.65 -1.32 -1.43
CA ARG A 72 -8.88 -2.38 -0.43
C ARG A 72 -10.20 -2.22 0.32
N ARG A 73 -10.92 -1.10 0.16
CA ARG A 73 -12.17 -0.84 0.86
C ARG A 73 -13.29 -1.60 0.15
N PRO A 74 -14.02 -2.49 0.84
CA PRO A 74 -15.21 -3.10 0.28
C PRO A 74 -16.37 -2.11 0.23
N ASP A 75 -17.39 -2.42 -0.56
CA ASP A 75 -18.62 -1.64 -0.56
C ASP A 75 -19.25 -1.64 0.83
N PRO A 76 -19.74 -0.48 1.33
CA PRO A 76 -20.27 -0.39 2.69
C PRO A 76 -21.45 -1.32 2.98
N GLY A 77 -22.24 -1.68 1.96
CA GLY A 77 -23.42 -2.54 2.10
C GLY A 77 -24.64 -1.89 2.76
N PHE A 78 -24.56 -0.60 3.10
CA PHE A 78 -25.68 0.21 3.61
C PHE A 78 -25.57 1.65 3.12
N TRP A 79 -26.70 2.37 3.13
CA TRP A 79 -26.73 3.83 2.99
C TRP A 79 -27.51 4.43 4.16
N VAL A 80 -27.16 5.66 4.53
CA VAL A 80 -27.85 6.36 5.61
C VAL A 80 -29.00 7.16 5.00
N GLU A 81 -30.24 6.70 5.19
CA GLU A 81 -31.44 7.35 4.63
C GLU A 81 -31.72 8.72 5.26
N SER A 82 -31.60 8.83 6.58
CA SER A 82 -31.85 10.08 7.32
C SER A 82 -31.16 10.03 8.67
N ARG A 83 -30.53 11.14 9.09
CA ARG A 83 -29.97 11.24 10.44
C ARG A 83 -31.03 11.83 11.37
N ALA A 84 -31.10 11.33 12.60
CA ALA A 84 -32.06 11.83 13.60
C ALA A 84 -31.98 13.35 13.85
N ARG A 85 -30.80 13.96 13.68
CA ARG A 85 -30.62 15.43 13.78
C ARG A 85 -31.34 16.18 12.65
N ASP A 86 -31.33 15.62 11.43
CA ASP A 86 -31.93 16.22 10.23
C ASP A 86 -33.47 16.14 10.33
N ALA A 87 -33.98 15.03 10.89
CA ALA A 87 -35.42 14.83 11.17
C ALA A 87 -35.97 15.68 12.34
N ARG A 88 -35.12 16.23 13.20
CA ARG A 88 -35.51 17.16 14.28
C ARG A 88 -35.53 18.61 13.80
N GLY A 89 -34.59 19.01 12.94
CA GLY A 89 -34.60 20.34 12.30
C GLY A 89 -35.83 20.57 11.42
N ALA A 90 -36.28 19.54 10.69
CA ALA A 90 -37.51 19.61 9.90
C ALA A 90 -38.80 19.70 10.74
N ARG A 91 -38.78 19.25 12.00
CA ARG A 91 -39.94 19.31 12.93
C ARG A 91 -40.02 20.59 13.75
N GLY A 92 -38.96 21.39 13.80
CA GLY A 92 -38.92 22.68 14.52
C GLY A 92 -38.94 23.91 13.60
N ALA A 93 -39.10 23.71 12.28
CA ALA A 93 -39.17 24.76 11.28
C ALA A 93 -40.59 25.01 10.75
N ASN A 94 -41.63 24.60 11.50
CA ASN A 94 -43.04 24.84 11.20
C ASN A 94 -43.73 25.41 12.45
#